data_AF-A0A7C1R6E2-F1
#
_entry.id   AF-A0A7C1R6E2-F1
#
_cell.length_a   1.000
_cell.length_b   1.000
_cell.length_c   1.000
_cell.angle_alpha   90.00
_cell.angle_beta   90.00
_cell.angle_gamma   90.00
#
_symmetry.space_group_name_H-M   'P 1'
#
loop_
_entity.id
_entity.type
_entity.pdbx_description
1 polymer ?
#
loop_
_entity_poly.entity_id
_entity_poly.type
_entity_poly.pdbx_seq_one_letter_code
_entity_poly.pdbx_strand_id
1 'polypeptide(L)'
;MGETTQEETTQEEITQEEITGPKIVAFIAVLILCGESVNAFLTYTTSWDIIFGIVSIILAIVIFISLEFIDLSPVKIPYYWWLTLIFGILLIALAFLTTSGFGVTFKPYLGGVLLLTGGIMEILGEKKNIVNSKFVAIVGAGFTLYECINIFILYGFVGVANIINPIVGIIVAVILLIIALDLVDIKIPFNWWVVLTIGFVVFTWVSPLYAGIAGTVIMISFILIILGF
;
A
#
# COMPACT_ATOMS: atom_id res chain seq x y z
N MET A 1 41.13 -46.42 26.23
CA MET A 1 41.14 -44.97 26.55
C MET A 1 40.34 -44.31 25.45
N GLY A 2 39.19 -43.76 25.82
CA GLY A 2 38.07 -43.49 24.92
C GLY A 2 38.31 -42.37 23.93
N GLU A 3 37.79 -42.57 22.73
CA GLU A 3 37.59 -41.56 21.70
C GLU A 3 36.53 -40.57 22.19
N THR A 4 36.91 -39.30 22.33
CA THR A 4 35.95 -38.22 22.55
C THR A 4 35.36 -37.81 21.21
N THR A 5 34.21 -38.39 20.87
CA THR A 5 33.32 -37.91 19.81
C THR A 5 32.80 -36.54 20.23
N GLN A 6 33.23 -35.48 19.54
CA GLN A 6 32.58 -34.18 19.64
C GLN A 6 31.24 -34.29 18.90
N GLU A 7 30.15 -34.29 19.65
CA GLU A 7 28.82 -34.05 19.10
C GLU A 7 28.78 -32.60 18.59
N GLU A 8 28.89 -32.43 17.28
CA GLU A 8 28.48 -31.19 16.61
C GLU A 8 26.99 -31.00 16.87
N THR A 9 26.68 -30.16 17.84
CA THR A 9 25.33 -29.69 18.06
C THR A 9 25.02 -28.72 16.93
N THR A 10 24.46 -29.21 15.83
CA THR A 10 23.85 -28.39 14.80
C THR A 10 22.68 -27.66 15.45
N GLN A 11 22.93 -26.46 15.98
CA GLN A 11 21.86 -25.53 16.28
C GLN A 11 21.24 -25.20 14.93
N GLU A 12 20.06 -25.75 14.66
CA GLU A 12 19.16 -25.18 13.66
C GLU A 12 18.96 -23.72 14.05
N GLU A 13 19.67 -22.85 13.34
CA GLU A 13 19.43 -21.42 13.36
C GLU A 13 17.99 -21.27 12.85
N ILE A 14 17.05 -21.12 13.78
CA ILE A 14 15.71 -20.65 13.46
C ILE A 14 15.94 -19.25 12.92
N THR A 15 16.15 -19.13 11.61
CA THR A 15 16.14 -17.87 10.91
C THR A 15 14.75 -17.29 11.14
N GLN A 16 14.62 -16.41 12.13
CA GLN A 16 13.46 -15.54 12.24
C GLN A 16 13.42 -14.77 10.93
N GLU A 17 12.56 -15.21 10.01
CA GLU A 17 12.34 -14.49 8.75
C GLU A 17 12.00 -13.05 9.09
N GLU A 18 12.86 -12.15 8.65
CA GLU A 18 12.83 -10.76 9.08
C GLU A 18 11.55 -10.11 8.54
N ILE A 19 10.71 -9.59 9.45
CA ILE A 19 9.56 -8.78 9.08
C ILE A 19 10.10 -7.49 8.46
N THR A 20 9.87 -7.28 7.17
CA THR A 20 10.32 -6.08 6.45
C THR A 20 9.18 -5.12 6.16
N GLY A 21 9.48 -3.82 6.03
CA GLY A 21 8.51 -2.80 5.64
C GLY A 21 7.74 -3.13 4.34
N PRO A 22 8.39 -3.59 3.26
CA PRO A 22 7.71 -4.06 2.05
C PRO A 22 6.73 -5.21 2.31
N LYS A 23 7.12 -6.22 3.10
CA LYS A 23 6.24 -7.34 3.48
C LYS A 23 5.02 -6.84 4.28
N ILE A 24 5.19 -5.86 5.16
CA ILE A 24 4.07 -5.22 5.89
C ILE A 24 3.11 -4.51 4.92
N VAL A 25 3.63 -3.74 3.96
CA VAL A 25 2.79 -3.07 2.96
C VAL A 25 2.02 -4.09 2.11
N ALA A 26 2.68 -5.16 1.67
CA ALA A 26 2.05 -6.26 0.94
C ALA A 26 1.00 -6.99 1.78
N PHE A 27 1.22 -7.16 3.08
CA PHE A 27 0.22 -7.71 3.99
C PHE A 27 -1.02 -6.84 4.12
N ILE A 28 -0.84 -5.52 4.29
CA ILE A 28 -1.97 -4.58 4.31
C ILE A 28 -2.71 -4.63 2.97
N ALA A 29 -1.99 -4.76 1.85
CA ALA A 29 -2.58 -4.94 0.54
C ALA A 29 -3.46 -6.20 0.47
N VAL A 30 -2.99 -7.33 1.03
CA VAL A 30 -3.77 -8.58 1.13
C VAL A 30 -5.07 -8.37 1.90
N LEU A 31 -5.01 -7.69 3.06
CA LEU A 31 -6.21 -7.42 3.86
C LEU A 31 -7.23 -6.57 3.10
N ILE A 32 -6.75 -5.54 2.39
CA ILE A 32 -7.59 -4.68 1.56
C ILE A 32 -8.17 -5.48 0.38
N LEU A 33 -7.37 -6.30 -0.30
CA LEU A 33 -7.82 -7.15 -1.39
C LEU A 33 -8.91 -8.12 -0.94
N CYS A 34 -8.78 -8.72 0.25
CA CYS A 34 -9.84 -9.55 0.82
C CYS A 34 -11.14 -8.74 0.99
N GLY A 35 -11.05 -7.53 1.56
CA GLY A 35 -12.21 -6.64 1.71
C GLY A 35 -12.85 -6.23 0.38
N GLU A 36 -12.04 -5.79 -0.59
CA GLU A 36 -12.47 -5.41 -1.93
C GLU A 36 -13.10 -6.60 -2.67
N SER A 37 -12.56 -7.81 -2.51
CA SER A 37 -13.10 -9.02 -3.14
C SER A 37 -14.43 -9.45 -2.55
N VAL A 38 -14.56 -9.41 -1.22
CA VAL A 38 -15.84 -9.69 -0.54
C VAL A 38 -16.87 -8.65 -0.99
N ASN A 39 -16.49 -7.37 -1.05
CA ASN A 39 -17.38 -6.32 -1.53
C ASN A 39 -17.82 -6.56 -2.97
N ALA A 40 -16.91 -6.98 -3.86
CA ALA A 40 -17.24 -7.35 -5.24
C ALA A 40 -18.31 -8.45 -5.32
N PHE A 41 -18.34 -9.40 -4.37
CA PHE A 41 -19.40 -10.42 -4.28
C PHE A 41 -20.72 -9.92 -3.69
N LEU A 42 -20.70 -8.85 -2.90
CA LEU A 42 -21.90 -8.30 -2.25
C LEU A 42 -22.57 -7.24 -3.11
N THR A 43 -21.79 -6.51 -3.91
CA THR A 43 -22.25 -5.38 -4.72
C THR A 43 -22.15 -5.64 -6.22
N TYR A 44 -22.07 -6.91 -6.64
CA TYR A 44 -21.91 -7.26 -8.05
C TYR A 44 -23.04 -6.67 -8.89
N THR A 45 -22.66 -5.99 -9.96
CA THR A 45 -23.59 -5.45 -10.95
C THR A 45 -23.48 -6.20 -12.26
N THR A 46 -22.35 -6.88 -12.48
CA THR A 46 -22.06 -7.67 -13.66
C THR A 46 -21.44 -9.00 -13.24
N SER A 47 -21.59 -10.05 -14.06
CA SER A 47 -20.94 -11.35 -13.83
C SER A 47 -19.41 -11.23 -13.79
N TRP A 48 -18.87 -10.20 -14.43
CA TRP A 48 -17.46 -9.85 -14.39
C TRP A 48 -16.97 -9.52 -12.97
N ASP A 49 -17.76 -8.81 -12.17
CA ASP A 49 -17.39 -8.45 -10.79
C ASP A 49 -17.15 -9.71 -9.93
N ILE A 50 -17.94 -10.77 -10.14
CA ILE A 50 -17.79 -12.05 -9.45
C ILE A 50 -16.48 -12.74 -9.85
N ILE A 51 -16.17 -12.79 -11.15
CA ILE A 51 -14.92 -13.39 -11.64
C ILE A 51 -13.72 -12.66 -11.03
N PHE A 52 -13.76 -11.33 -10.96
CA PHE A 52 -12.67 -10.56 -10.38
C PHE A 52 -12.55 -10.69 -8.87
N GLY A 53 -13.67 -10.81 -8.13
CA GLY A 53 -13.63 -11.15 -6.71
C GLY A 53 -12.94 -12.49 -6.46
N ILE A 54 -13.25 -13.51 -7.27
CA ILE A 54 -12.61 -14.84 -7.16
C ILE A 54 -11.10 -14.74 -7.44
N VAL A 55 -10.71 -14.12 -8.56
CA VAL A 55 -9.30 -13.95 -8.92
C VAL A 55 -8.54 -13.18 -7.83
N SER A 56 -9.13 -12.11 -7.30
CA SER A 56 -8.51 -11.27 -6.28
C SER A 56 -8.31 -12.02 -4.96
N ILE A 57 -9.25 -12.88 -4.54
CA ILE A 57 -9.08 -13.76 -3.37
C ILE A 57 -7.96 -14.77 -3.59
N ILE A 58 -7.92 -15.41 -4.76
CA ILE A 58 -6.86 -16.39 -5.08
C ILE A 58 -5.50 -15.71 -5.00
N LEU A 59 -5.36 -14.51 -5.57
CA LEU A 59 -4.13 -13.73 -5.49
C LEU A 59 -3.80 -13.32 -4.05
N ALA A 60 -4.78 -12.87 -3.27
CA ALA A 60 -4.58 -12.53 -1.86
C ALA A 60 -4.07 -13.74 -1.05
N ILE A 61 -4.61 -14.94 -1.28
CA ILE A 61 -4.15 -16.18 -0.64
C ILE A 61 -2.71 -16.49 -1.05
N VAL A 62 -2.40 -16.44 -2.35
CA VAL A 62 -1.05 -16.72 -2.87
C VAL A 62 -0.03 -15.76 -2.24
N ILE A 63 -0.36 -14.47 -2.19
CA ILE A 63 0.52 -13.46 -1.60
C ILE A 63 0.66 -13.68 -0.10
N PHE A 64 -0.44 -13.94 0.61
CA PHE A 64 -0.42 -14.21 2.05
C PHE A 64 0.50 -15.37 2.42
N ILE A 65 0.37 -16.49 1.71
CA ILE A 65 1.27 -17.64 1.86
C ILE A 65 2.71 -17.22 1.55
N SER A 66 2.90 -16.39 0.51
CA SER A 66 4.25 -15.92 0.14
C SER A 66 4.90 -14.96 1.12
N LEU A 67 4.15 -14.34 2.04
CA LEU A 67 4.74 -13.45 3.04
C LEU A 67 5.44 -14.23 4.16
N GLU A 68 5.13 -15.52 4.29
CA GLU A 68 5.72 -16.45 5.27
C GLU A 68 5.54 -16.02 6.74
N PHE A 69 4.62 -15.09 7.01
CA PHE A 69 4.27 -14.67 8.38
C PHE A 69 3.67 -15.78 9.25
N ILE A 70 3.09 -16.80 8.61
CA ILE A 70 2.56 -18.00 9.26
C ILE A 70 3.16 -19.21 8.56
N ASP A 71 3.83 -20.10 9.31
CA ASP A 71 4.37 -21.34 8.76
C ASP A 71 3.24 -22.34 8.48
N LEU A 72 2.80 -22.35 7.23
CA LEU A 72 1.85 -23.33 6.71
C LEU A 72 2.64 -24.56 6.28
N SER A 73 2.93 -25.45 7.22
CA SER A 73 3.88 -26.57 7.08
C SER A 73 3.90 -27.31 5.72
N PRO A 74 2.77 -27.61 5.03
CA PRO A 74 2.82 -28.29 3.73
C PRO A 74 2.93 -27.39 2.50
N VAL A 75 2.71 -26.07 2.61
CA VAL A 75 2.66 -25.16 1.45
C VAL A 75 3.53 -23.94 1.71
N LYS A 76 4.70 -23.90 1.08
CA LYS A 76 5.60 -22.74 1.09
C LYS A 76 5.68 -22.16 -0.32
N ILE A 77 5.32 -20.90 -0.45
CA ILE A 77 5.51 -20.13 -1.68
C ILE A 77 6.57 -19.09 -1.34
N PRO A 78 7.74 -19.08 -1.99
CA PRO A 78 8.77 -18.10 -1.68
C PRO A 78 8.31 -16.68 -2.01
N TYR A 79 8.63 -15.72 -1.13
CA TYR A 79 8.43 -14.30 -1.41
C TYR A 79 9.36 -13.82 -2.53
N TYR A 80 8.79 -13.26 -3.60
CA TYR A 80 9.58 -12.56 -4.61
C TYR A 80 8.99 -11.19 -4.92
N TRP A 81 9.81 -10.14 -4.89
CA TRP A 81 9.37 -8.78 -5.19
C TRP A 81 8.73 -8.66 -6.58
N TRP A 82 9.25 -9.39 -7.57
CA TRP A 82 8.71 -9.33 -8.93
C TRP A 82 7.30 -9.94 -9.01
N LEU A 83 6.94 -10.90 -8.15
CA LEU A 83 5.57 -11.41 -8.05
C LEU A 83 4.63 -10.33 -7.53
N THR A 84 5.04 -9.60 -6.48
CA THR A 84 4.23 -8.49 -5.95
C THR A 84 3.99 -7.39 -7.00
N LEU A 85 4.99 -7.10 -7.84
CA LEU A 85 4.82 -6.16 -8.94
C LEU A 85 3.86 -6.67 -10.01
N ILE A 86 4.04 -7.91 -10.47
CA ILE A 86 3.17 -8.49 -11.52
C ILE A 86 1.72 -8.51 -11.05
N PHE A 87 1.48 -8.96 -9.81
CA PHE A 87 0.14 -8.97 -9.23
C PHE A 87 -0.40 -7.56 -9.04
N GLY A 88 0.42 -6.60 -8.60
CA GLY A 88 0.03 -5.20 -8.50
C GLY A 88 -0.40 -4.60 -9.85
N ILE A 89 0.38 -4.79 -10.91
CA ILE A 89 0.03 -4.35 -12.28
C ILE A 89 -1.26 -5.02 -12.74
N LEU A 90 -1.38 -6.34 -12.56
CA LEU A 90 -2.53 -7.10 -12.99
C LEU A 90 -3.80 -6.62 -12.29
N LEU A 91 -3.77 -6.41 -10.98
CA LEU A 91 -4.92 -5.92 -10.21
C LEU A 91 -5.33 -4.50 -10.62
N ILE A 92 -4.36 -3.61 -10.89
CA ILE A 92 -4.66 -2.28 -11.44
C ILE A 92 -5.29 -2.37 -12.83
N ALA A 93 -4.72 -3.19 -13.73
CA ALA A 93 -5.27 -3.40 -15.07
C ALA A 93 -6.70 -3.96 -15.00
N LEU A 94 -6.95 -4.91 -14.11
CA LEU A 94 -8.28 -5.44 -13.84
C LEU A 94 -9.24 -4.36 -13.33
N ALA A 95 -8.81 -3.51 -12.42
CA ALA A 95 -9.64 -2.39 -11.95
C ALA A 95 -10.01 -1.43 -13.09
N PHE A 96 -9.08 -1.13 -14.01
CA PHE A 96 -9.36 -0.28 -15.18
C PHE A 96 -10.34 -0.91 -16.17
N LEU A 97 -10.20 -2.21 -16.48
CA LEU A 97 -11.07 -2.88 -17.46
C LEU A 97 -12.51 -3.04 -16.99
N THR A 98 -12.76 -2.85 -15.70
CA THR A 98 -14.02 -3.20 -15.05
C THR A 98 -14.77 -1.99 -14.55
N THR A 99 -14.10 -0.84 -14.47
CA THR A 99 -14.72 0.41 -14.06
C THR A 99 -15.43 1.04 -15.27
N SER A 100 -16.77 1.09 -15.22
CA SER A 100 -17.58 1.80 -16.22
C SER A 100 -17.70 3.28 -15.86
N GLY A 101 -17.10 4.15 -16.67
CA GLY A 101 -17.09 5.60 -16.46
C GLY A 101 -15.89 6.11 -15.64
N PHE A 102 -15.85 7.42 -15.39
CA PHE A 102 -14.76 8.11 -14.67
C PHE A 102 -14.81 7.96 -13.14
N GLY A 103 -15.78 7.20 -12.60
CA GLY A 103 -15.91 6.98 -11.16
C GLY A 103 -15.06 5.79 -10.75
N VAL A 104 -14.00 6.02 -9.97
CA VAL A 104 -13.19 4.96 -9.34
C VAL A 104 -14.06 4.19 -8.35
N THR A 105 -14.72 3.15 -8.82
CA THR A 105 -15.46 2.22 -7.96
C THR A 105 -14.45 1.36 -7.18
N PHE A 106 -14.85 0.87 -6.00
CA PHE A 106 -14.13 -0.07 -5.13
C PHE A 106 -13.85 -1.44 -5.80
N LYS A 107 -13.02 -1.41 -6.85
CA LYS A 107 -12.43 -2.56 -7.54
C LYS A 107 -10.95 -2.59 -7.13
N PRO A 108 -10.20 -3.70 -7.31
CA PRO A 108 -8.99 -4.00 -6.53
C PRO A 108 -7.75 -3.15 -6.88
N TYR A 109 -7.94 -1.83 -6.95
CA TYR A 109 -6.99 -0.82 -7.34
C TYR A 109 -6.09 -0.46 -6.18
N LEU A 110 -6.65 -0.22 -4.99
CA LEU A 110 -5.85 0.11 -3.81
C LEU A 110 -4.96 -1.06 -3.41
N GLY A 111 -5.51 -2.28 -3.39
CA GLY A 111 -4.71 -3.50 -3.22
C GLY A 111 -3.57 -3.61 -4.23
N GLY A 112 -3.86 -3.36 -5.52
CA GLY A 112 -2.84 -3.35 -6.57
C GLY A 112 -1.76 -2.28 -6.39
N VAL A 113 -2.15 -1.05 -6.02
CA VAL A 113 -1.23 0.07 -5.74
C VAL A 113 -0.29 -0.27 -4.58
N LEU A 114 -0.81 -0.87 -3.52
CA LEU A 114 0.01 -1.24 -2.36
C LEU A 114 0.95 -2.39 -2.67
N LEU A 115 0.54 -3.38 -3.46
CA LEU A 115 1.46 -4.43 -3.93
C LEU A 115 2.58 -3.88 -4.81
N LEU A 116 2.28 -2.93 -5.70
CA LEU A 116 3.32 -2.21 -6.45
C LEU A 116 4.24 -1.44 -5.53
N THR A 117 3.68 -0.75 -4.54
CA THR A 117 4.45 0.03 -3.57
C THR A 117 5.42 -0.89 -2.81
N GLY A 118 4.94 -2.01 -2.28
CA GLY A 118 5.78 -3.02 -1.62
C GLY A 118 6.87 -3.58 -2.54
N GLY A 119 6.52 -3.96 -3.77
CA GLY A 119 7.51 -4.47 -4.73
C GLY A 119 8.57 -3.46 -5.12
N ILE A 120 8.21 -2.18 -5.31
CA ILE A 120 9.17 -1.10 -5.59
C ILE A 120 10.05 -0.85 -4.37
N MET A 121 9.49 -0.88 -3.16
CA MET A 121 10.27 -0.71 -1.93
C MET A 121 11.33 -1.80 -1.79
N GLU A 122 11.02 -3.06 -2.10
CA GLU A 122 12.01 -4.14 -2.06
C GLU A 122 13.16 -3.88 -3.06
N ILE A 123 12.84 -3.55 -4.32
CA ILE A 123 13.86 -3.23 -5.34
C ILE A 123 14.73 -2.04 -4.91
N LEU A 124 14.08 -1.01 -4.36
CA LEU A 124 14.80 0.17 -3.92
C LEU A 124 15.62 -0.12 -2.68
N GLY A 125 15.16 -0.96 -1.75
CA GLY A 125 15.90 -1.40 -0.57
C GLY A 125 17.17 -2.19 -0.95
N GLU A 126 17.11 -3.01 -2.00
CA GLU A 126 18.29 -3.69 -2.54
C GLU A 126 19.32 -2.70 -3.13
N LYS A 127 18.86 -1.59 -3.71
CA LYS A 127 19.71 -0.65 -4.47
C LYS A 127 20.11 0.60 -3.71
N LYS A 128 19.36 0.99 -2.68
CA LYS A 128 19.45 2.24 -1.92
C LYS A 128 18.92 2.03 -0.51
N ASN A 129 19.52 2.70 0.46
CA ASN A 129 19.00 2.73 1.82
C ASN A 129 17.83 3.72 1.90
N ILE A 130 16.62 3.26 1.55
CA ILE A 130 15.40 4.05 1.65
C ILE A 130 14.70 3.81 2.99
N VAL A 131 14.17 4.87 3.59
CA VAL A 131 13.28 4.75 4.74
C VAL A 131 11.88 4.41 4.21
N ASN A 132 11.34 3.27 4.63
CA ASN A 132 10.11 2.71 4.04
C ASN A 132 8.93 3.64 4.26
N SER A 133 8.77 4.16 5.48
CA SER A 133 7.72 5.15 5.78
C SER A 133 7.82 6.41 4.92
N LYS A 134 9.00 6.98 4.71
CA LYS A 134 9.20 8.15 3.84
C LYS A 134 8.83 7.84 2.39
N PHE A 135 9.21 6.67 1.88
CA PHE A 135 8.84 6.26 0.52
C PHE A 135 7.32 6.15 0.35
N VAL A 136 6.63 5.46 1.28
CA VAL A 136 5.17 5.34 1.23
C VAL A 136 4.47 6.70 1.36
N ALA A 137 5.00 7.61 2.19
CA ALA A 137 4.48 8.98 2.29
C ALA A 137 4.58 9.74 0.96
N ILE A 138 5.69 9.58 0.23
CA ILE A 138 5.89 10.20 -1.09
C ILE A 138 4.88 9.64 -2.11
N VAL A 139 4.65 8.33 -2.11
CA VAL A 139 3.63 7.70 -2.96
C VAL A 139 2.24 8.26 -2.64
N GLY A 140 1.88 8.33 -1.35
CA GLY A 140 0.62 8.90 -0.89
C GLY A 140 0.45 10.39 -1.24
N ALA A 141 1.51 11.18 -1.15
CA ALA A 141 1.51 12.58 -1.58
C ALA A 141 1.31 12.72 -3.09
N GLY A 142 1.94 11.85 -3.89
CA GLY A 142 1.74 11.78 -5.34
C GLY A 142 0.28 11.49 -5.71
N PHE A 143 -0.34 10.50 -5.06
CA PHE A 143 -1.77 10.21 -5.23
C PHE A 143 -2.65 11.37 -4.78
N THR A 144 -2.29 12.06 -3.69
CA THR A 144 -3.04 13.23 -3.21
C THR A 144 -3.05 14.33 -4.27
N LEU A 145 -1.90 14.64 -4.89
CA LEU A 145 -1.80 15.63 -5.96
C LEU A 145 -2.62 15.21 -7.18
N TYR A 146 -2.54 13.94 -7.58
CA TYR A 146 -3.36 13.38 -8.66
C TYR A 146 -4.86 13.52 -8.39
N GLU A 147 -5.33 13.13 -7.20
CA GLU A 147 -6.73 13.28 -6.80
C GLU A 147 -7.15 14.75 -6.81
N CYS A 148 -6.34 15.66 -6.26
CA CYS A 148 -6.63 17.09 -6.24
C CYS A 148 -6.76 17.68 -7.66
N ILE A 149 -5.87 17.33 -8.58
CA ILE A 149 -5.92 17.79 -9.98
C ILE A 149 -7.20 17.29 -10.64
N ASN A 150 -7.58 16.02 -10.44
CA ASN A 150 -8.82 15.49 -11.00
C ASN A 150 -10.06 16.15 -10.40
N ILE A 151 -10.07 16.48 -9.10
CA ILE A 151 -11.17 17.22 -8.48
C ILE A 151 -11.36 18.56 -9.18
N PHE A 152 -10.27 19.30 -9.44
CA PHE A 152 -10.35 20.56 -10.16
C PHE A 152 -10.92 20.42 -11.57
N ILE A 153 -10.41 19.45 -12.33
CA ILE A 153 -10.79 19.26 -13.74
C ILE A 153 -12.24 18.77 -13.87
N LEU A 154 -12.65 17.84 -13.01
CA LEU A 154 -13.93 17.14 -13.14
C LEU A 154 -15.06 17.78 -12.34
N TYR A 155 -14.75 18.42 -11.20
CA TYR A 155 -15.76 18.84 -10.21
C TYR A 155 -15.63 20.30 -9.75
N GLY A 156 -14.68 21.07 -10.29
CA GLY A 156 -14.38 22.44 -9.84
C GLY A 156 -15.56 23.42 -9.92
N PHE A 157 -16.56 23.16 -10.77
CA PHE A 157 -17.75 24.02 -10.92
C PHE A 157 -18.96 23.56 -10.08
N VAL A 158 -18.87 22.42 -9.40
CA VAL A 158 -20.01 21.74 -8.75
C VAL A 158 -20.22 22.17 -7.29
N GLY A 159 -19.28 22.94 -6.72
CA GLY A 159 -19.44 23.53 -5.39
C GLY A 159 -18.14 24.05 -4.80
N VAL A 160 -18.25 25.01 -3.85
CA VAL A 160 -17.10 25.66 -3.23
C VAL A 160 -16.18 24.66 -2.50
N ALA A 161 -16.74 23.60 -1.91
CA ALA A 161 -15.97 22.53 -1.27
C ALA A 161 -15.02 21.83 -2.25
N ASN A 162 -15.42 21.65 -3.51
CA ASN A 162 -14.59 21.03 -4.56
C ASN A 162 -13.48 21.96 -5.07
N ILE A 163 -13.43 23.20 -4.59
CA ILE A 163 -12.31 24.12 -4.83
C ILE A 163 -11.42 24.15 -3.60
N ILE A 164 -12.01 24.31 -2.40
CA ILE A 164 -11.24 24.44 -1.16
C ILE A 164 -10.49 23.15 -0.82
N ASN A 165 -11.16 22.00 -0.86
CA ASN A 165 -10.58 20.73 -0.48
C ASN A 165 -9.32 20.35 -1.29
N PRO A 166 -9.30 20.44 -2.64
CA PRO A 166 -8.08 20.16 -3.38
C PRO A 166 -6.99 21.21 -3.19
N ILE A 167 -7.31 22.48 -2.89
CA ILE A 167 -6.29 23.46 -2.48
C ILE A 167 -5.61 23.01 -1.19
N VAL A 168 -6.38 22.67 -0.17
CA VAL A 168 -5.86 22.16 1.10
C VAL A 168 -5.05 20.89 0.88
N GLY A 169 -5.56 19.96 0.05
CA GLY A 169 -4.88 18.74 -0.36
C GLY A 169 -3.52 18.97 -0.98
N ILE A 170 -3.41 19.89 -1.94
CA ILE A 170 -2.13 20.27 -2.55
C ILE A 170 -1.17 20.83 -1.51
N ILE A 171 -1.64 21.73 -0.63
CA ILE A 171 -0.79 22.32 0.41
C ILE A 171 -0.23 21.23 1.33
N VAL A 172 -1.07 20.33 1.85
CA VAL A 172 -0.62 19.29 2.78
C VAL A 172 0.26 18.24 2.07
N ALA A 173 0.00 17.92 0.79
CA ALA A 173 0.85 17.04 0.01
C ALA A 173 2.23 17.64 -0.26
N VAL A 174 2.31 18.92 -0.58
CA VAL A 174 3.59 19.63 -0.75
C VAL A 174 4.36 19.69 0.57
N ILE A 175 3.68 19.99 1.69
CA ILE A 175 4.31 19.92 3.02
C ILE A 175 4.88 18.52 3.26
N LEU A 176 4.08 17.47 3.01
CA LEU A 176 4.51 16.07 3.18
C LEU A 176 5.73 15.73 2.33
N LEU A 177 5.77 16.17 1.07
CA LEU A 177 6.93 15.97 0.19
C LEU A 177 8.18 16.67 0.72
N ILE A 178 8.05 17.92 1.18
CA ILE A 178 9.19 18.68 1.71
C ILE A 178 9.78 17.99 2.94
N ILE A 179 8.94 17.54 3.89
CA ILE A 179 9.41 16.88 5.11
C ILE A 179 9.89 15.45 4.85
N ALA A 180 9.34 14.72 3.87
CA ALA A 180 9.76 13.36 3.57
C ALA A 180 11.09 13.32 2.80
N LEU A 181 11.32 14.30 1.92
CA LEU A 181 12.52 14.40 1.09
C LEU A 181 13.62 15.28 1.71
N ASP A 182 13.39 15.82 2.91
CA ASP A 182 14.31 16.75 3.61
C ASP A 182 14.76 17.92 2.72
N LEU A 183 13.86 18.44 1.85
CA LEU A 183 14.22 19.43 0.81
C LEU A 183 14.54 20.83 1.35
N VAL A 184 13.95 21.18 2.49
CA VAL A 184 14.06 22.49 3.13
C VAL A 184 14.11 22.29 4.64
N ASP A 185 14.93 23.07 5.32
CA ASP A 185 14.98 23.11 6.79
C ASP A 185 13.73 23.80 7.36
N ILE A 186 12.61 23.07 7.35
CA ILE A 186 11.36 23.48 7.95
C ILE A 186 11.32 22.89 9.37
N LYS A 187 10.87 23.69 10.34
CA LYS A 187 10.70 23.27 11.75
C LYS A 187 9.67 22.15 11.99
N ILE A 188 9.08 21.60 10.93
CA ILE A 188 8.08 20.53 11.00
C ILE A 188 8.81 19.20 10.77
N PRO A 189 8.92 18.33 11.79
CA PRO A 189 9.62 17.07 11.64
C PRO A 189 8.76 16.02 10.92
N PHE A 190 9.42 15.06 10.25
CA PHE A 190 8.77 13.84 9.78
C PHE A 190 8.52 12.88 10.95
N ASN A 191 7.45 13.13 11.72
CA ASN A 191 7.05 12.34 12.88
C ASN A 191 5.65 11.73 12.70
N TRP A 192 5.35 10.66 13.44
CA TRP A 192 4.10 9.90 13.33
C TRP A 192 2.84 10.79 13.43
N TRP A 193 2.82 11.78 14.34
CA TRP A 193 1.65 12.64 14.55
C TRP A 193 1.44 13.65 13.41
N VAL A 194 2.53 14.09 12.75
CA VAL A 194 2.46 14.96 11.56
C VAL A 194 1.88 14.17 10.40
N VAL A 195 2.42 12.97 10.15
CA VAL A 195 1.98 12.08 9.07
C VAL A 195 0.54 11.63 9.29
N LEU A 196 0.15 11.29 10.53
CA LEU A 196 -1.22 10.97 10.90
C LEU A 196 -2.18 12.13 10.64
N THR A 197 -1.81 13.35 11.03
CA THR A 197 -2.66 14.54 10.84
C THR A 197 -2.86 14.82 9.34
N ILE A 198 -1.77 14.78 8.56
CA ILE A 198 -1.85 14.96 7.11
C ILE A 198 -2.69 13.84 6.48
N GLY A 199 -2.43 12.58 6.83
CA GLY A 199 -3.18 11.43 6.35
C GLY A 199 -4.67 11.55 6.64
N PHE A 200 -5.03 11.96 7.86
CA PHE A 200 -6.42 12.20 8.24
C PHE A 200 -7.08 13.31 7.42
N VAL A 201 -6.41 14.45 7.21
CA VAL A 201 -6.93 15.55 6.39
C VAL A 201 -7.14 15.09 4.95
N VAL A 202 -6.16 14.42 4.35
CA VAL A 202 -6.28 13.89 2.98
C VAL A 202 -7.43 12.88 2.90
N PHE A 203 -7.48 11.92 3.83
CA PHE A 203 -8.50 10.88 3.85
C PHE A 203 -9.92 11.43 3.98
N THR A 204 -10.11 12.49 4.76
CA THR A 204 -11.44 13.03 5.06
C THR A 204 -11.88 14.16 4.13
N TRP A 205 -10.95 14.92 3.53
CA TRP A 205 -11.30 16.11 2.74
C TRP A 205 -11.05 15.93 1.24
N VAL A 206 -10.04 15.14 0.86
CA VAL A 206 -9.64 14.94 -0.55
C VAL A 206 -10.12 13.60 -1.07
N SER A 207 -9.69 12.52 -0.42
CA SER A 207 -9.90 11.16 -0.90
C SER A 207 -11.33 10.58 -0.77
N PRO A 208 -12.32 11.15 -0.05
CA PRO A 208 -13.69 10.59 -0.10
C PRO A 208 -14.29 10.57 -1.50
N LEU A 209 -13.83 11.46 -2.39
CA LEU A 209 -14.25 11.51 -3.80
C LEU A 209 -13.55 10.43 -4.68
N TYR A 210 -12.52 9.77 -4.15
CA TYR A 210 -11.67 8.78 -4.83
C TYR A 210 -11.45 7.53 -3.96
N ALA A 211 -12.48 7.09 -3.23
CA ALA A 211 -12.48 5.86 -2.43
C ALA A 211 -11.40 5.78 -1.32
N GLY A 212 -10.84 6.91 -0.88
CA GLY A 212 -9.91 6.95 0.24
C GLY A 212 -8.47 6.55 -0.11
N ILE A 213 -8.09 6.42 -1.39
CA ILE A 213 -6.82 5.84 -1.82
C ILE A 213 -5.62 6.62 -1.26
N ALA A 214 -5.47 7.91 -1.61
CA ALA A 214 -4.31 8.68 -1.19
C ALA A 214 -4.18 8.76 0.34
N GLY A 215 -5.29 9.03 1.02
CA GLY A 215 -5.34 9.04 2.48
C GLY A 215 -4.92 7.71 3.10
N THR A 216 -5.38 6.58 2.56
CA THR A 216 -5.02 5.25 3.07
C THR A 216 -3.53 4.98 2.92
N VAL A 217 -2.94 5.33 1.77
CA VAL A 217 -1.49 5.17 1.54
C VAL A 217 -0.68 5.99 2.56
N ILE A 218 -1.08 7.24 2.84
CA ILE A 218 -0.41 8.07 3.86
C ILE A 218 -0.58 7.47 5.26
N MET A 219 -1.74 6.90 5.59
CA MET A 219 -1.96 6.22 6.87
C MET A 219 -1.11 4.96 7.02
N ILE A 220 -0.78 4.27 5.91
CA ILE A 220 0.18 3.14 5.93
C ILE A 220 1.59 3.64 6.22
N SER A 221 1.99 4.79 5.68
CA SER A 221 3.26 5.43 6.08
C SER A 221 3.31 5.68 7.59
N PHE A 222 2.22 6.18 8.19
CA PHE A 222 2.12 6.32 9.65
C PHE A 222 2.31 4.99 10.38
N ILE A 223 1.67 3.90 9.93
CA ILE A 223 1.84 2.56 10.53
C ILE A 223 3.31 2.13 10.48
N LEU A 224 3.98 2.33 9.35
CA LEU A 224 5.40 2.00 9.19
C LEU A 224 6.27 2.78 10.19
N ILE A 225 6.01 4.08 10.39
CA ILE A 225 6.75 4.88 11.39
C ILE A 225 6.62 4.29 12.79
N ILE A 226 5.40 3.89 13.19
CA ILE A 226 5.16 3.32 14.53
C ILE A 226 5.87 1.97 14.71
N LEU A 227 5.95 1.18 13.63
CA LEU A 227 6.63 -0.11 13.62
C LEU A 227 8.16 0.01 13.45
N GLY A 228 8.68 1.22 13.22
CA GLY A 228 10.12 1.48 13.07
C GLY A 228 10.68 1.28 11.65
N PHE A 229 9.82 1.35 10.62
CA PHE A 229 10.18 1.17 9.21
C PHE A 229 10.13 2.47 8.39
#